data_AF-A0A6G2UYD9-F1
#
_entry.id   AF-A0A6G2UYD9-F1
#
_cell.length_a   1.000
_cell.length_b   1.000
_cell.length_c   1.000
_cell.angle_alpha   90.00
_cell.angle_beta   90.00
_cell.angle_gamma   90.00
#
_symmetry.space_group_name_H-M   'P 1'
#
loop_
_entity.id
_entity.type
_entity.pdbx_description
1 polymer ?
#
loop_
_entity_poly.entity_id
_entity_poly.type
_entity_poly.pdbx_seq_one_letter_code
_entity_poly.pdbx_strand_id
1 'polypeptide(L)'
;FDGIDIDWEYPASAGGHLGNHYAPEDKQNFTLLLAEFRKQLDAYGAANGGKKYLLTAAFGAGQDKIANIETDKIGQYLDYANLMTYDMHGAWDGDGPTYHQSPLYSGANDPSDPVAPGTEKYSIDNAVDSWLDGKPAYGIAGGFPANKLTLGYELYYRGWKGVPEGTTHGLAQSATGGSAARPLSQQAGIAHYKELGGIVDNPATTYWDDEAKASYFYKDGEFFTGLDQKSIQARADYAKQRGLAGAMMYSLLGLDDKATLLNQINTAIGGSTTEPTTPPTTDPTDPTTPPTTDPTDPPAGDCGSVPAYVAGTVYNAGNEVSYNGHTYKAQWWTQNETPGSTGDWGVWKDQGAC
;
A
#
# COMPACT_ATOMS: atom_id res chain seq x y z
N PHE A 1 5.54 20.10 -0.20
CA PHE A 1 6.22 18.83 0.16
C PHE A 1 7.42 19.12 1.04
N ASP A 2 7.69 18.21 1.97
CA ASP A 2 8.79 18.33 2.96
C ASP A 2 9.93 17.35 2.68
N GLY A 3 9.88 16.68 1.54
CA GLY A 3 10.84 15.68 1.13
C GLY A 3 10.37 14.94 -0.12
N ILE A 4 11.06 13.85 -0.39
CA ILE A 4 10.76 12.91 -1.47
C ILE A 4 10.80 11.49 -0.87
N ASP A 5 9.80 10.69 -1.19
CA ASP A 5 9.84 9.24 -1.01
C ASP A 5 9.97 8.58 -2.38
N ILE A 6 10.86 7.60 -2.52
CA ILE A 6 11.04 6.84 -3.75
C ILE A 6 10.48 5.44 -3.56
N ASP A 7 9.45 5.12 -4.34
CA ASP A 7 8.82 3.80 -4.35
C ASP A 7 9.00 3.14 -5.73
N TRP A 8 10.20 2.60 -5.96
CA TRP A 8 10.51 1.82 -7.16
C TRP A 8 10.34 0.34 -6.82
N GLU A 9 9.32 -0.29 -7.40
CA GLU A 9 9.01 -1.72 -7.24
C GLU A 9 9.32 -2.55 -8.51
N TYR A 10 10.47 -3.22 -8.63
CA TYR A 10 11.68 -3.10 -7.80
C TYR A 10 12.91 -3.02 -8.71
N PRO A 11 14.01 -2.35 -8.28
CA PRO A 11 15.28 -2.36 -9.01
C PRO A 11 15.68 -3.79 -9.39
N ALA A 12 16.06 -3.98 -10.66
CA ALA A 12 16.56 -5.24 -11.23
C ALA A 12 15.59 -6.44 -11.08
N SER A 13 14.31 -6.21 -10.77
CA SER A 13 13.34 -7.29 -10.59
C SER A 13 12.53 -7.54 -11.85
N ALA A 14 12.53 -8.79 -12.31
CA ALA A 14 11.63 -9.27 -13.35
C ALA A 14 10.19 -9.52 -12.85
N GLY A 15 9.97 -9.47 -11.53
CA GLY A 15 8.68 -9.77 -10.89
C GLY A 15 7.71 -8.58 -10.81
N GLY A 16 8.00 -7.48 -11.51
CA GLY A 16 7.12 -6.32 -11.59
C GLY A 16 5.93 -6.55 -12.53
N HIS A 17 5.13 -5.50 -12.73
CA HIS A 17 4.04 -5.52 -13.70
C HIS A 17 4.54 -5.83 -15.12
N LEU A 18 3.70 -6.48 -15.91
CA LEU A 18 4.00 -6.77 -17.31
C LEU A 18 4.33 -5.47 -18.05
N GLY A 19 5.51 -5.44 -18.68
CA GLY A 19 6.01 -4.26 -19.39
C GLY A 19 7.00 -3.43 -18.58
N ASN A 20 7.21 -3.72 -17.29
CA ASN A 20 8.27 -3.09 -16.52
C ASN A 20 9.64 -3.40 -17.14
N HIS A 21 10.45 -2.36 -17.31
CA HIS A 21 11.85 -2.50 -17.68
C HIS A 21 12.67 -2.78 -16.42
N TYR A 22 13.61 -3.71 -16.52
CA TYR A 22 14.54 -4.04 -15.46
C TYR A 22 15.91 -4.38 -16.05
N ALA A 23 16.96 -4.03 -15.34
CA ALA A 23 18.33 -4.34 -15.71
C ALA A 23 19.18 -4.60 -14.45
N PRO A 24 20.20 -5.47 -14.49
CA PRO A 24 21.07 -5.70 -13.34
C PRO A 24 21.70 -4.41 -12.78
N GLU A 25 21.96 -3.43 -13.65
CA GLU A 25 22.53 -2.12 -13.30
C GLU A 25 21.60 -1.28 -12.41
N ASP A 26 20.30 -1.59 -12.36
CA ASP A 26 19.35 -0.89 -11.50
C ASP A 26 19.76 -0.92 -10.02
N LYS A 27 20.45 -1.99 -9.58
CA LYS A 27 20.99 -2.09 -8.22
C LYS A 27 21.92 -0.92 -7.88
N GLN A 28 22.92 -0.67 -8.72
CA GLN A 28 23.85 0.44 -8.51
C GLN A 28 23.22 1.79 -8.89
N ASN A 29 22.38 1.82 -9.93
CA ASN A 29 21.71 3.05 -10.36
C ASN A 29 20.77 3.59 -9.28
N PHE A 30 20.09 2.72 -8.52
CA PHE A 30 19.27 3.14 -7.41
C PHE A 30 20.09 3.81 -6.29
N THR A 31 21.25 3.26 -5.94
CA THR A 31 22.19 3.91 -5.00
C THR A 31 22.63 5.29 -5.50
N LEU A 32 22.97 5.41 -6.79
CA LEU A 32 23.38 6.67 -7.39
C LEU A 32 22.24 7.69 -7.44
N LEU A 33 21.01 7.24 -7.70
CA LEU A 33 19.81 8.06 -7.66
C LEU A 33 19.60 8.65 -6.26
N LEU A 34 19.70 7.83 -5.21
CA LEU A 34 19.60 8.29 -3.82
C LEU A 34 20.70 9.28 -3.45
N ALA A 35 21.93 9.03 -3.89
CA ALA A 35 23.05 9.94 -3.65
C ALA A 35 22.81 11.31 -4.30
N GLU A 36 22.31 11.34 -5.53
CA GLU A 36 22.02 12.59 -6.23
C GLU A 36 20.83 13.32 -5.61
N PHE A 37 19.75 12.62 -5.26
CA PHE A 37 18.60 13.23 -4.58
C PHE A 37 19.00 13.85 -3.25
N ARG A 38 19.79 13.14 -2.43
CA ARG A 38 20.29 13.67 -1.16
C ARG A 38 21.08 14.95 -1.38
N LYS A 39 22.03 14.95 -2.32
CA LYS A 39 22.84 16.11 -2.68
C LYS A 39 21.99 17.30 -3.12
N GLN A 40 20.98 17.09 -3.97
CA GLN A 40 20.11 18.17 -4.44
C GLN A 40 19.20 18.71 -3.35
N LEU A 41 18.62 17.84 -2.51
CA LEU A 41 17.79 18.24 -1.38
C LEU A 41 18.59 19.03 -0.34
N ASP A 42 19.85 18.67 -0.10
CA ASP A 42 20.73 19.41 0.81
C ASP A 42 21.09 20.79 0.27
N ALA A 43 21.43 20.88 -1.02
CA ALA A 43 21.71 22.16 -1.68
C ALA A 43 20.47 23.07 -1.68
N TYR A 44 19.30 22.52 -1.99
CA TYR A 44 18.04 23.25 -1.94
C TYR A 44 17.69 23.70 -0.52
N GLY A 45 17.87 22.83 0.47
CA GLY A 45 17.74 23.15 1.89
C GLY A 45 18.61 24.32 2.34
N ALA A 46 19.89 24.28 2.00
CA ALA A 46 20.84 25.34 2.32
C ALA A 46 20.44 26.69 1.69
N ALA A 47 19.96 26.69 0.44
CA ALA A 47 19.50 27.88 -0.25
C ALA A 47 18.15 28.43 0.27
N ASN A 48 17.34 27.60 0.92
CA ASN A 48 15.97 27.93 1.35
C ASN A 48 15.83 27.87 2.88
N GLY A 49 16.64 28.67 3.57
CA GLY A 49 16.53 28.86 5.03
C GLY A 49 17.12 27.73 5.87
N GLY A 50 18.00 26.89 5.30
CA GLY A 50 18.69 25.82 6.03
C GLY A 50 17.78 24.65 6.42
N LYS A 51 16.60 24.52 5.80
CA LYS A 51 15.67 23.42 6.07
C LYS A 51 16.23 22.10 5.56
N LYS A 52 16.24 21.06 6.39
CA LYS A 52 16.49 19.69 5.94
C LYS A 52 15.22 19.10 5.33
N TYR A 53 15.28 18.72 4.06
CA TYR A 53 14.21 17.97 3.39
C TYR A 53 14.44 16.47 3.54
N LEU A 54 13.37 15.71 3.77
CA LEU A 54 13.44 14.27 3.94
C LEU A 54 13.71 13.57 2.61
N LEU A 55 14.54 12.53 2.64
CA LEU A 55 14.64 11.55 1.57
C LEU A 55 14.34 10.17 2.14
N THR A 56 13.25 9.56 1.70
CA THR A 56 12.86 8.21 2.11
C THR A 56 12.68 7.31 0.88
N ALA A 57 12.58 6.02 1.10
CA ALA A 57 12.22 5.08 0.04
C ALA A 57 11.46 3.89 0.62
N ALA A 58 10.52 3.36 -0.16
CA ALA A 58 9.82 2.12 0.15
C ALA A 58 10.56 0.91 -0.45
N PHE A 59 10.58 -0.19 0.30
CA PHE A 59 11.34 -1.38 -0.08
C PHE A 59 10.53 -2.66 0.15
N GLY A 60 10.69 -3.61 -0.76
CA GLY A 60 10.09 -4.94 -0.64
C GLY A 60 10.67 -5.72 0.55
N ALA A 61 9.86 -6.61 1.12
CA ALA A 61 10.25 -7.44 2.25
C ALA A 61 10.95 -8.76 1.87
N GLY A 62 10.94 -9.13 0.59
CA GLY A 62 11.53 -10.39 0.10
C GLY A 62 13.03 -10.32 -0.13
N GLN A 63 13.73 -11.38 0.26
CA GLN A 63 15.17 -11.50 0.04
C GLN A 63 15.53 -11.40 -1.46
N ASP A 64 14.69 -11.90 -2.35
CA ASP A 64 14.83 -11.79 -3.81
C ASP A 64 14.78 -10.33 -4.29
N LYS A 65 14.01 -9.47 -3.63
CA LYS A 65 13.94 -8.02 -3.91
C LYS A 65 15.08 -7.27 -3.23
N ILE A 66 15.38 -7.60 -1.97
CA ILE A 66 16.43 -6.95 -1.16
C ILE A 66 17.83 -7.26 -1.73
N ALA A 67 18.03 -8.43 -2.33
CA ALA A 67 19.27 -8.78 -3.03
C ALA A 67 19.67 -7.79 -4.13
N ASN A 68 18.70 -7.04 -4.67
CA ASN A 68 18.92 -6.02 -5.69
C ASN A 68 19.21 -4.63 -5.10
N ILE A 69 19.39 -4.50 -3.79
CA ILE A 69 19.69 -3.24 -3.11
C ILE A 69 21.08 -3.30 -2.47
N GLU A 70 21.83 -2.21 -2.51
CA GLU A 70 23.10 -2.07 -1.78
C GLU A 70 22.82 -1.59 -0.34
N THR A 71 22.24 -2.47 0.47
CA THR A 71 21.76 -2.19 1.84
C THR A 71 22.82 -1.54 2.74
N ASP A 72 24.09 -1.89 2.53
CA ASP A 72 25.25 -1.38 3.27
C ASP A 72 25.69 0.03 2.85
N LYS A 73 25.19 0.53 1.71
CA LYS A 73 25.61 1.82 1.14
C LYS A 73 24.54 2.89 1.24
N ILE A 74 23.27 2.54 1.11
CA ILE A 74 22.20 3.53 0.92
C ILE A 74 21.75 4.24 2.21
N GLY A 75 22.04 3.66 3.39
CA GLY A 75 21.62 4.22 4.68
C GLY A 75 22.21 5.61 4.99
N GLN A 76 23.29 6.01 4.32
CA GLN A 76 23.87 7.34 4.45
C GLN A 76 23.05 8.44 3.74
N TYR A 77 22.24 8.07 2.73
CA TYR A 77 21.46 9.02 1.94
C TYR A 77 20.03 9.17 2.46
N LEU A 78 19.43 8.07 2.91
CA LEU A 78 18.04 8.07 3.36
C LEU A 78 17.90 8.64 4.77
N ASP A 79 16.80 9.29 5.07
CA ASP A 79 16.34 9.56 6.43
C ASP A 79 15.67 8.32 7.02
N TYR A 80 14.79 7.67 6.24
CA TYR A 80 14.14 6.41 6.57
C TYR A 80 14.06 5.46 5.36
N ALA A 81 14.16 4.16 5.63
CA ALA A 81 13.78 3.09 4.71
C ALA A 81 12.49 2.44 5.21
N ASN A 82 11.45 2.49 4.38
CA ASN A 82 10.12 2.05 4.69
C ASN A 82 9.91 0.62 4.18
N LEU A 83 9.99 -0.39 5.04
CA LEU A 83 9.80 -1.76 4.61
C LEU A 83 8.31 -2.06 4.41
N MET A 84 7.94 -2.48 3.21
CA MET A 84 6.61 -2.97 2.86
C MET A 84 6.44 -4.41 3.36
N THR A 85 6.44 -4.58 4.68
CA THR A 85 6.37 -5.87 5.40
C THR A 85 4.94 -6.43 5.47
N TYR A 86 4.28 -6.44 4.32
CA TYR A 86 2.96 -6.98 4.03
C TYR A 86 2.98 -7.60 2.63
N ASP A 87 1.84 -8.06 2.12
CA ASP A 87 1.73 -8.69 0.79
C ASP A 87 2.57 -9.96 0.59
N MET A 88 2.80 -10.72 1.65
CA MET A 88 3.54 -11.98 1.61
C MET A 88 2.68 -13.18 1.16
N HIS A 89 1.37 -13.07 1.27
CA HIS A 89 0.38 -14.02 0.78
C HIS A 89 -0.87 -13.29 0.32
N GLY A 90 -1.51 -13.75 -0.75
CA GLY A 90 -2.68 -13.09 -1.29
C GLY A 90 -3.43 -13.92 -2.32
N ALA A 91 -4.49 -13.35 -2.91
CA ALA A 91 -5.31 -14.07 -3.87
C ALA A 91 -4.58 -14.50 -5.16
N TRP A 92 -3.35 -14.04 -5.41
CA TRP A 92 -2.48 -14.57 -6.46
C TRP A 92 -1.98 -16.00 -6.18
N ASP A 93 -2.08 -16.47 -4.94
CA ASP A 93 -1.88 -17.88 -4.57
C ASP A 93 -3.02 -18.77 -5.14
N GLY A 94 -3.97 -18.19 -5.88
CA GLY A 94 -4.99 -18.90 -6.65
C GLY A 94 -5.97 -19.64 -5.75
N ASP A 95 -5.93 -20.97 -5.83
CA ASP A 95 -6.75 -21.88 -5.02
C ASP A 95 -6.18 -22.11 -3.61
N GLY A 96 -5.31 -21.20 -3.16
CA GLY A 96 -4.63 -21.23 -1.88
C GLY A 96 -3.30 -21.98 -1.94
N PRO A 97 -2.70 -22.28 -0.77
CA PRO A 97 -3.30 -22.19 0.55
C PRO A 97 -3.46 -20.74 1.04
N THR A 98 -4.55 -20.50 1.78
CA THR A 98 -4.74 -19.27 2.56
C THR A 98 -3.66 -19.15 3.63
N TYR A 99 -3.03 -17.99 3.75
CA TYR A 99 -2.04 -17.79 4.80
C TYR A 99 -1.85 -16.29 5.10
N HIS A 100 -0.95 -15.99 6.05
CA HIS A 100 -0.77 -14.64 6.57
C HIS A 100 -0.13 -13.71 5.55
N GLN A 101 -0.69 -12.51 5.33
CA GLN A 101 -0.08 -11.54 4.43
C GLN A 101 1.15 -10.83 5.02
N SER A 102 1.33 -10.91 6.32
CA SER A 102 2.36 -10.17 7.07
C SER A 102 2.80 -10.94 8.33
N PRO A 103 3.22 -12.22 8.19
CA PRO A 103 3.67 -13.03 9.32
C PRO A 103 4.92 -12.41 9.93
N LEU A 104 4.92 -12.18 11.25
CA LEU A 104 6.10 -11.63 11.94
C LEU A 104 7.26 -12.62 11.82
N TYR A 105 6.99 -13.91 12.04
CA TYR A 105 7.94 -15.01 11.89
C TYR A 105 7.41 -16.06 10.92
N SER A 106 8.31 -16.83 10.30
CA SER A 106 7.92 -18.03 9.54
C SER A 106 7.60 -19.18 10.49
N GLY A 107 6.34 -19.64 10.49
CA GLY A 107 5.91 -20.81 11.25
C GLY A 107 6.37 -22.13 10.62
N ALA A 108 6.38 -23.21 11.38
CA ALA A 108 6.74 -24.54 10.89
C ALA A 108 5.74 -25.05 9.83
N ASN A 109 4.49 -24.57 9.90
CA ASN A 109 3.41 -24.91 8.99
C ASN A 109 3.17 -23.84 7.91
N ASP A 110 4.09 -22.87 7.77
CA ASP A 110 4.06 -21.92 6.66
C ASP A 110 4.05 -22.68 5.34
N PRO A 111 3.03 -22.53 4.49
CA PRO A 111 2.93 -23.29 3.26
C PRO A 111 3.73 -22.67 2.10
N SER A 112 4.29 -21.46 2.26
CA SER A 112 5.05 -20.79 1.21
C SER A 112 6.27 -21.60 0.78
N ASP A 113 6.59 -21.51 -0.50
CA ASP A 113 7.89 -21.97 -0.98
C ASP A 113 9.01 -21.07 -0.42
N PRO A 114 10.19 -21.64 -0.10
CA PRO A 114 11.35 -20.83 0.22
C PRO A 114 11.73 -19.88 -0.91
N VAL A 115 12.18 -18.69 -0.53
CA VAL A 115 12.72 -17.70 -1.44
C VAL A 115 14.05 -18.22 -1.99
N ALA A 116 14.13 -18.37 -3.32
CA ALA A 116 15.38 -18.75 -3.97
C ALA A 116 16.44 -17.62 -3.84
N PRO A 117 17.74 -17.94 -3.79
CA PRO A 117 18.33 -19.29 -3.82
C PRO A 117 18.45 -19.94 -2.43
N GLY A 118 17.93 -19.32 -1.38
CA GLY A 118 18.03 -19.80 0.00
C GLY A 118 16.91 -20.76 0.40
N THR A 119 16.71 -20.86 1.71
CA THR A 119 15.74 -21.79 2.34
C THR A 119 14.74 -21.08 3.26
N GLU A 120 14.78 -19.75 3.31
CA GLU A 120 13.90 -18.97 4.17
C GLU A 120 12.68 -18.49 3.40
N LYS A 121 11.63 -18.11 4.13
CA LYS A 121 10.36 -17.64 3.56
C LYS A 121 10.18 -16.16 3.81
N TYR A 122 9.18 -15.58 3.17
CA TYR A 122 8.74 -14.23 3.48
C TYR A 122 8.24 -14.16 4.92
N SER A 123 8.88 -13.31 5.72
CA SER A 123 8.40 -12.89 7.04
C SER A 123 8.99 -11.52 7.38
N ILE A 124 8.38 -10.82 8.32
CA ILE A 124 8.88 -9.51 8.78
C ILE A 124 10.28 -9.68 9.39
N ASP A 125 10.50 -10.73 10.17
CA ASP A 125 11.79 -11.03 10.79
C ASP A 125 12.89 -11.27 9.75
N ASN A 126 12.63 -12.12 8.75
CA ASN A 126 13.59 -12.36 7.67
C ASN A 126 13.88 -11.12 6.84
N ALA A 127 12.87 -10.26 6.60
CA ALA A 127 13.07 -8.98 5.93
C ALA A 127 14.02 -8.09 6.75
N VAL A 128 13.74 -7.90 8.04
CA VAL A 128 14.58 -7.07 8.92
C VAL A 128 16.00 -7.62 9.04
N ASP A 129 16.17 -8.93 9.26
CA ASP A 129 17.49 -9.58 9.29
C ASP A 129 18.28 -9.34 8.00
N SER A 130 17.61 -9.38 6.85
CA SER A 130 18.25 -9.10 5.55
C SER A 130 18.82 -7.68 5.49
N TRP A 131 18.10 -6.69 6.01
CA TRP A 131 18.53 -5.31 6.02
C TRP A 131 19.63 -5.02 7.05
N LEU A 132 19.49 -5.57 8.26
CA LEU A 132 20.38 -5.29 9.38
C LEU A 132 21.65 -6.13 9.32
N ASP A 133 21.48 -7.45 9.27
CA ASP A 133 22.55 -8.43 9.47
C ASP A 133 23.08 -9.00 8.15
N GLY A 134 22.25 -8.91 7.09
CA GLY A 134 22.56 -9.45 5.78
C GLY A 134 22.27 -10.94 5.71
N LYS A 135 22.17 -11.45 4.47
CA LYS A 135 21.96 -12.87 4.22
C LYS A 135 22.85 -13.32 3.06
N PRO A 136 24.04 -13.87 3.35
CA PRO A 136 25.01 -14.27 2.32
C PRO A 136 24.46 -15.27 1.30
N ALA A 137 23.55 -16.15 1.70
CA ALA A 137 22.90 -17.10 0.79
C ALA A 137 22.17 -16.40 -0.37
N TYR A 138 21.69 -15.17 -0.16
CA TYR A 138 20.99 -14.35 -1.15
C TYR A 138 21.87 -13.24 -1.74
N GLY A 139 23.15 -13.15 -1.34
CA GLY A 139 24.03 -12.05 -1.73
C GLY A 139 23.67 -10.70 -1.11
N ILE A 140 22.96 -10.70 0.02
CA ILE A 140 22.56 -9.48 0.74
C ILE A 140 23.63 -9.13 1.77
N ALA A 141 24.17 -7.92 1.70
CA ALA A 141 25.25 -7.46 2.55
C ALA A 141 24.81 -7.10 3.99
N GLY A 142 23.56 -6.68 4.18
CA GLY A 142 23.08 -6.13 5.44
C GLY A 142 23.63 -4.73 5.70
N GLY A 143 23.83 -4.38 6.97
CA GLY A 143 24.51 -3.16 7.40
C GLY A 143 23.66 -1.88 7.38
N PHE A 144 22.36 -1.97 7.11
CA PHE A 144 21.49 -0.81 7.16
C PHE A 144 21.26 -0.34 8.61
N PRO A 145 21.29 0.97 8.92
CA PRO A 145 21.09 1.45 10.29
C PRO A 145 19.68 1.15 10.81
N ALA A 146 19.57 0.34 11.86
CA ALA A 146 18.28 -0.05 12.46
C ALA A 146 17.40 1.15 12.83
N ASN A 147 18.00 2.19 13.40
CA ASN A 147 17.31 3.43 13.79
C ASN A 147 16.84 4.30 12.61
N LYS A 148 16.97 3.83 11.36
CA LYS A 148 16.44 4.45 10.14
C LYS A 148 15.50 3.49 9.37
N LEU A 149 15.26 2.29 9.88
CA LEU A 149 14.43 1.27 9.24
C LEU A 149 13.05 1.25 9.90
N THR A 150 11.96 1.39 9.13
CA THR A 150 10.59 1.31 9.67
C THR A 150 9.88 0.05 9.22
N LEU A 151 8.96 -0.45 10.03
CA LEU A 151 8.08 -1.56 9.63
C LEU A 151 6.78 -1.05 8.99
N GLY A 152 6.34 -1.73 7.95
CA GLY A 152 5.07 -1.50 7.30
C GLY A 152 3.90 -2.06 8.12
N TYR A 153 2.78 -1.36 8.08
CA TYR A 153 1.50 -1.72 8.67
C TYR A 153 0.38 -1.58 7.63
N GLU A 154 -0.25 -2.70 7.31
CA GLU A 154 -1.30 -2.84 6.31
C GLU A 154 -2.68 -2.50 6.91
N LEU A 155 -3.31 -1.46 6.39
CA LEU A 155 -4.66 -1.01 6.76
C LEU A 155 -5.74 -1.63 5.85
N TYR A 156 -5.40 -2.75 5.23
CA TYR A 156 -6.25 -3.57 4.38
C TYR A 156 -5.93 -5.04 4.64
N TYR A 157 -6.85 -5.89 4.19
CA TYR A 157 -6.82 -7.32 4.41
C TYR A 157 -6.75 -8.01 3.07
N ARG A 158 -5.95 -9.07 3.02
CA ARG A 158 -6.00 -10.05 1.93
C ARG A 158 -7.00 -11.13 2.28
N GLY A 159 -7.78 -11.55 1.30
CA GLY A 159 -8.90 -12.45 1.55
C GLY A 159 -9.16 -13.47 0.45
N TRP A 160 -9.80 -14.57 0.85
CA TRP A 160 -10.18 -15.69 0.00
C TRP A 160 -11.60 -16.12 0.31
N LYS A 161 -12.25 -16.78 -0.64
CA LYS A 161 -13.61 -17.33 -0.51
C LYS A 161 -13.66 -18.83 -0.79
N GLY A 162 -14.73 -19.47 -0.31
CA GLY A 162 -14.90 -20.92 -0.44
C GLY A 162 -13.85 -21.68 0.36
N VAL A 163 -13.40 -21.09 1.46
CA VAL A 163 -12.36 -21.63 2.33
C VAL A 163 -13.04 -22.56 3.36
N PRO A 164 -12.70 -23.86 3.41
CA PRO A 164 -13.19 -24.75 4.45
C PRO A 164 -12.76 -24.25 5.84
N GLU A 165 -13.64 -24.33 6.83
CA GLU A 165 -13.29 -23.91 8.19
C GLU A 165 -12.17 -24.77 8.77
N GLY A 166 -12.24 -26.09 8.57
CA GLY A 166 -11.25 -27.03 9.10
C GLY A 166 -11.12 -26.93 10.63
N THR A 167 -9.96 -27.33 11.16
CA THR A 167 -9.64 -27.20 12.60
C THR A 167 -8.88 -25.92 12.92
N THR A 168 -8.51 -25.16 11.89
CA THR A 168 -7.67 -23.95 11.97
C THR A 168 -8.41 -22.71 11.47
N HIS A 169 -9.74 -22.77 11.40
CA HIS A 169 -10.61 -21.68 10.96
C HIS A 169 -10.11 -21.03 9.66
N GLY A 170 -9.89 -21.85 8.64
CA GLY A 170 -9.48 -21.41 7.32
C GLY A 170 -8.00 -21.08 7.15
N LEU A 171 -7.15 -21.20 8.17
CA LEU A 171 -5.69 -21.03 8.01
C LEU A 171 -5.04 -22.24 7.33
N ALA A 172 -4.18 -22.00 6.35
CA ALA A 172 -3.49 -23.00 5.54
C ALA A 172 -4.46 -23.97 4.83
N GLN A 173 -5.59 -23.45 4.36
CA GLN A 173 -6.63 -24.21 3.67
C GLN A 173 -6.70 -23.85 2.19
N SER A 174 -7.25 -24.74 1.37
CA SER A 174 -7.57 -24.42 -0.02
C SER A 174 -8.65 -23.34 -0.10
N ALA A 175 -8.67 -22.61 -1.21
CA ALA A 175 -9.68 -21.61 -1.53
C ALA A 175 -10.26 -21.88 -2.94
N THR A 176 -11.31 -21.15 -3.28
CA THR A 176 -11.87 -21.13 -4.65
C THR A 176 -11.56 -19.82 -5.38
N GLY A 177 -10.62 -19.05 -4.82
CA GLY A 177 -10.19 -17.73 -5.30
C GLY A 177 -10.27 -16.64 -4.23
N GLY A 178 -9.91 -15.43 -4.64
CA GLY A 178 -9.98 -14.25 -3.78
C GLY A 178 -11.40 -13.95 -3.28
N SER A 179 -11.49 -13.34 -2.09
CA SER A 179 -12.74 -12.79 -1.56
C SER A 179 -13.39 -11.84 -2.55
N ALA A 180 -14.71 -11.61 -2.41
CA ALA A 180 -15.39 -10.68 -3.31
C ALA A 180 -14.82 -9.26 -3.17
N ALA A 181 -14.73 -8.53 -4.28
CA ALA A 181 -14.41 -7.11 -4.26
C ALA A 181 -15.41 -6.37 -3.36
N ARG A 182 -14.90 -5.46 -2.53
CA ARG A 182 -15.74 -4.61 -1.67
C ARG A 182 -15.96 -3.25 -2.36
N PRO A 183 -17.00 -2.48 -1.98
CA PRO A 183 -17.39 -1.26 -2.70
C PRO A 183 -16.29 -0.20 -2.84
N LEU A 184 -15.38 -0.11 -1.87
CA LEU A 184 -14.29 0.88 -1.81
C LEU A 184 -12.96 0.27 -2.27
N SER A 185 -12.64 -0.98 -1.90
CA SER A 185 -11.40 -1.62 -2.37
C SER A 185 -11.44 -2.00 -3.85
N GLN A 186 -12.64 -2.28 -4.37
CA GLN A 186 -12.94 -2.56 -5.79
C GLN A 186 -12.13 -3.70 -6.45
N GLN A 187 -11.36 -4.45 -5.66
CA GLN A 187 -10.52 -5.55 -6.13
C GLN A 187 -10.83 -6.82 -5.36
N ALA A 188 -11.04 -7.93 -6.08
CA ALA A 188 -11.22 -9.23 -5.46
C ALA A 188 -9.95 -9.64 -4.69
N GLY A 189 -10.14 -10.22 -3.51
CA GLY A 189 -9.06 -10.62 -2.62
C GLY A 189 -8.45 -9.50 -1.78
N ILE A 190 -8.97 -8.28 -1.85
CA ILE A 190 -8.55 -7.13 -1.04
C ILE A 190 -9.78 -6.46 -0.42
N ALA A 191 -9.70 -6.13 0.87
CA ALA A 191 -10.72 -5.34 1.55
C ALA A 191 -10.05 -4.34 2.50
N HIS A 192 -10.50 -3.09 2.51
CA HIS A 192 -10.05 -2.11 3.50
C HIS A 192 -10.56 -2.47 4.89
N TYR A 193 -9.86 -2.07 5.96
CA TYR A 193 -10.31 -2.27 7.34
C TYR A 193 -11.76 -1.79 7.55
N LYS A 194 -12.08 -0.57 7.08
CA LYS A 194 -13.43 0.02 7.16
C LYS A 194 -14.54 -0.78 6.48
N GLU A 195 -14.22 -1.73 5.61
CA GLU A 195 -15.20 -2.54 4.88
C GLU A 195 -15.49 -3.89 5.56
N LEU A 196 -14.74 -4.23 6.61
CA LEU A 196 -14.83 -5.51 7.30
C LEU A 196 -15.40 -5.41 8.72
N GLY A 197 -16.13 -4.34 9.01
CA GLY A 197 -16.87 -4.18 10.27
C GLY A 197 -17.79 -5.37 10.54
N GLY A 198 -17.81 -5.85 11.78
CA GLY A 198 -18.45 -7.09 12.21
C GLY A 198 -17.67 -8.38 11.93
N ILE A 199 -16.49 -8.29 11.29
CA ILE A 199 -15.58 -9.41 11.04
C ILE A 199 -14.24 -9.17 11.73
N VAL A 200 -13.53 -8.10 11.38
CA VAL A 200 -12.16 -7.84 11.89
C VAL A 200 -12.13 -7.17 13.26
N ASP A 201 -13.27 -6.67 13.72
CA ASP A 201 -13.51 -6.07 15.03
C ASP A 201 -14.33 -7.00 15.96
N ASN A 202 -14.58 -8.24 15.54
CA ASN A 202 -15.42 -9.19 16.25
C ASN A 202 -14.60 -10.38 16.79
N PRO A 203 -14.44 -10.51 18.12
CA PRO A 203 -13.67 -11.61 18.72
C PRO A 203 -14.15 -13.03 18.35
N ALA A 204 -15.42 -13.19 17.94
CA ALA A 204 -15.95 -14.49 17.53
C ALA A 204 -15.44 -14.96 16.16
N THR A 205 -14.88 -14.04 15.36
CA THR A 205 -14.34 -14.31 14.02
C THR A 205 -12.84 -14.05 13.94
N THR A 206 -12.19 -13.72 15.06
CA THR A 206 -10.75 -13.40 15.14
C THR A 206 -9.98 -14.56 15.76
N TYR A 207 -8.89 -14.93 15.10
CA TYR A 207 -8.03 -16.04 15.50
C TYR A 207 -6.56 -15.60 15.48
N TRP A 208 -5.73 -16.36 16.20
CA TRP A 208 -4.31 -16.05 16.40
C TRP A 208 -3.43 -17.24 16.04
N ASP A 209 -2.43 -16.99 15.19
CA ASP A 209 -1.32 -17.90 14.96
C ASP A 209 -0.16 -17.49 15.85
N ASP A 210 0.17 -18.34 16.82
CA ASP A 210 1.22 -18.05 17.78
C ASP A 210 2.64 -18.25 17.24
N GLU A 211 2.83 -19.05 16.20
CA GLU A 211 4.14 -19.22 15.57
C GLU A 211 4.46 -18.00 14.71
N ALA A 212 3.52 -17.59 13.86
CA ALA A 212 3.68 -16.44 12.98
C ALA A 212 3.51 -15.09 13.70
N LYS A 213 2.97 -15.10 14.93
CA LYS A 213 2.51 -13.91 15.67
C LYS A 213 1.60 -13.02 14.80
N ALA A 214 0.66 -13.65 14.12
CA ALA A 214 -0.23 -13.02 13.15
C ALA A 214 -1.69 -13.33 13.46
N SER A 215 -2.54 -12.35 13.18
CA SER A 215 -3.99 -12.49 13.31
C SER A 215 -4.62 -12.83 11.96
N TYR A 216 -5.68 -13.61 12.02
CA TYR A 216 -6.49 -13.97 10.87
C TYR A 216 -7.95 -14.08 11.28
N PHE A 217 -8.82 -14.02 10.30
CA PHE A 217 -10.26 -13.88 10.52
C PHE A 217 -11.00 -14.82 9.61
N TYR A 218 -12.03 -15.46 10.14
CA TYR A 218 -12.82 -16.42 9.40
C TYR A 218 -14.30 -16.23 9.67
N LYS A 219 -15.09 -16.18 8.59
CA LYS A 219 -16.55 -16.08 8.67
C LYS A 219 -17.18 -16.62 7.41
N ASP A 220 -18.13 -17.54 7.56
CA ASP A 220 -19.02 -18.02 6.48
C ASP A 220 -18.30 -18.44 5.19
N GLY A 221 -17.14 -19.09 5.31
CA GLY A 221 -16.34 -19.53 4.16
C GLY A 221 -15.42 -18.48 3.55
N GLU A 222 -15.33 -17.29 4.14
CA GLU A 222 -14.30 -16.29 3.83
C GLU A 222 -13.19 -16.30 4.89
N PHE A 223 -11.94 -16.25 4.42
CA PHE A 223 -10.75 -16.07 5.24
C PHE A 223 -10.14 -14.70 4.94
N PHE A 224 -9.74 -13.95 5.96
CA PHE A 224 -9.00 -12.71 5.85
C PHE A 224 -7.75 -12.75 6.74
N THR A 225 -6.68 -12.08 6.30
CA THR A 225 -5.46 -11.88 7.09
C THR A 225 -5.09 -10.41 7.07
N GLY A 226 -4.60 -9.89 8.20
CA GLY A 226 -4.21 -8.50 8.38
C GLY A 226 -4.12 -8.15 9.86
N LEU A 227 -4.17 -6.86 10.16
CA LEU A 227 -3.93 -6.36 11.51
C LEU A 227 -5.13 -6.52 12.47
N ASP A 228 -4.82 -6.61 13.74
CA ASP A 228 -5.67 -6.33 14.88
C ASP A 228 -4.80 -5.74 15.99
N GLN A 229 -5.40 -5.42 17.14
CA GLN A 229 -4.64 -4.88 18.27
C GLN A 229 -3.49 -5.80 18.71
N LYS A 230 -3.68 -7.13 18.68
CA LYS A 230 -2.68 -8.08 19.16
C LYS A 230 -1.46 -8.17 18.23
N SER A 231 -1.69 -8.30 16.93
CA SER A 231 -0.64 -8.32 15.90
C SER A 231 0.09 -6.97 15.81
N ILE A 232 -0.63 -5.85 15.96
CA ILE A 232 -0.02 -4.51 16.05
C ILE A 232 0.95 -4.42 17.22
N GLN A 233 0.53 -4.87 18.41
CA GLN A 233 1.37 -4.84 19.61
C GLN A 233 2.59 -5.74 19.45
N ALA A 234 2.43 -6.97 18.95
CA ALA A 234 3.55 -7.88 18.70
C ALA A 234 4.58 -7.28 17.74
N ARG A 235 4.12 -6.65 16.65
CA ARG A 235 5.00 -5.97 15.68
C ARG A 235 5.70 -4.75 16.29
N ALA A 236 5.03 -3.99 17.14
CA ALA A 236 5.61 -2.82 17.81
C ALA A 236 6.65 -3.21 18.87
N ASP A 237 6.39 -4.26 19.64
CA ASP A 237 7.34 -4.81 20.63
C ASP A 237 8.60 -5.33 19.93
N TYR A 238 8.42 -6.06 18.83
CA TYR A 238 9.52 -6.49 17.97
C TYR A 238 10.33 -5.31 17.43
N ALA A 239 9.67 -4.28 16.89
CA ALA A 239 10.36 -3.08 16.39
C ALA A 239 11.20 -2.39 17.47
N LYS A 240 10.65 -2.25 18.70
CA LYS A 240 11.38 -1.72 19.86
C LYS A 240 12.57 -2.60 20.23
N GLN A 241 12.39 -3.92 20.29
CA GLN A 241 13.45 -4.86 20.62
C GLN A 241 14.61 -4.80 19.61
N ARG A 242 14.29 -4.64 18.32
CA ARG A 242 15.27 -4.55 17.23
C ARG A 242 15.84 -3.14 17.02
N GLY A 243 15.39 -2.14 17.80
CA GLY A 243 15.87 -0.76 17.71
C GLY A 243 15.47 -0.05 16.41
N LEU A 244 14.32 -0.43 15.84
CA LEU A 244 13.82 0.12 14.58
C LEU A 244 13.28 1.54 14.75
N ALA A 245 13.24 2.29 13.64
CA ALA A 245 12.92 3.71 13.62
C ALA A 245 11.44 4.03 13.90
N GLY A 246 10.52 3.11 13.58
CA GLY A 246 9.09 3.33 13.74
C GLY A 246 8.24 2.54 12.75
N ALA A 247 7.12 3.15 12.35
CA ALA A 247 6.10 2.55 11.50
C ALA A 247 5.87 3.36 10.23
N MET A 248 5.64 2.66 9.12
CA MET A 248 5.02 3.15 7.88
C MET A 248 3.67 2.45 7.73
N MET A 249 2.68 3.10 7.11
CA MET A 249 1.34 2.53 6.95
C MET A 249 0.87 2.62 5.50
N TYR A 250 0.30 1.52 5.00
CA TYR A 250 -0.38 1.48 3.71
C TYR A 250 -1.82 0.99 3.87
N SER A 251 -2.84 1.79 3.58
CA SER A 251 -2.78 3.24 3.33
C SER A 251 -3.93 3.91 4.07
N LEU A 252 -3.91 5.24 4.13
CA LEU A 252 -4.97 6.02 4.78
C LEU A 252 -6.35 5.73 4.19
N LEU A 253 -6.44 5.21 2.96
CA LEU A 253 -7.69 4.74 2.36
C LEU A 253 -8.35 3.63 3.17
N GLY A 254 -7.58 2.85 3.93
CA GLY A 254 -8.04 1.77 4.79
C GLY A 254 -8.79 2.21 6.05
N LEU A 255 -8.58 3.46 6.50
CA LEU A 255 -9.06 3.93 7.79
C LEU A 255 -10.58 4.01 7.87
N ASP A 256 -11.11 3.64 9.03
CA ASP A 256 -12.45 4.00 9.46
C ASP A 256 -12.49 5.46 9.95
N ASP A 257 -13.70 5.94 10.24
CA ASP A 257 -13.95 7.30 10.75
C ASP A 257 -13.26 7.60 12.08
N LYS A 258 -12.93 6.57 12.86
CA LYS A 258 -12.20 6.66 14.14
C LYS A 258 -10.70 6.48 14.00
N ALA A 259 -10.19 6.22 12.80
CA ALA A 259 -8.80 5.88 12.56
C ALA A 259 -8.26 4.80 13.52
N THR A 260 -9.06 3.76 13.77
CA THR A 260 -8.87 2.77 14.83
C THR A 260 -7.50 2.11 14.77
N LEU A 261 -7.13 1.55 13.61
CA LEU A 261 -5.81 0.90 13.45
C LEU A 261 -4.66 1.90 13.56
N LEU A 262 -4.78 3.10 12.98
CA LEU A 262 -3.76 4.15 13.11
C LEU A 262 -3.51 4.52 14.57
N ASN A 263 -4.58 4.73 15.34
CA ASN A 263 -4.48 5.06 16.76
C ASN A 263 -3.88 3.92 17.59
N GLN A 264 -4.21 2.67 17.25
CA GLN A 264 -3.60 1.49 17.88
C GLN A 264 -2.10 1.41 17.58
N ILE A 265 -1.70 1.60 16.31
CA ILE A 265 -0.30 1.60 15.89
C ILE A 265 0.47 2.71 16.60
N ASN A 266 -0.03 3.94 16.56
CA ASN A 266 0.59 5.08 17.21
C ASN A 266 0.79 4.85 18.72
N THR A 267 -0.21 4.29 19.39
CA THR A 267 -0.12 3.92 20.81
C THR A 267 0.94 2.85 21.04
N ALA A 268 0.93 1.77 20.26
CA ALA A 268 1.83 0.63 20.43
C ALA A 268 3.31 1.00 20.24
N ILE A 269 3.62 1.83 19.24
CA ILE A 269 4.99 2.31 19.01
C ILE A 269 5.46 3.33 20.05
N GLY A 270 4.57 3.75 20.97
CA GLY A 270 4.89 4.72 22.03
C GLY A 270 4.78 6.18 21.58
N GLY A 271 4.02 6.45 20.52
CA GLY A 271 3.66 7.81 20.13
C GLY A 271 2.81 8.49 21.19
N SER A 272 2.97 9.80 21.33
CA SER A 272 2.07 10.62 22.14
C SER A 272 1.00 11.21 21.24
N THR A 273 -0.27 10.82 21.43
CA THR A 273 -1.39 11.57 20.85
C THR A 273 -1.54 12.85 21.65
N THR A 274 -0.93 13.95 21.19
CA THR A 274 -1.52 15.24 21.50
C THR A 274 -2.77 15.34 20.65
N GLU A 275 -3.94 15.39 21.29
CA GLU A 275 -5.17 15.72 20.58
C GLU A 275 -4.91 17.04 19.84
N PRO A 276 -5.17 17.14 18.52
CA PRO A 276 -4.94 18.36 17.79
C PRO A 276 -5.74 19.48 18.47
N THR A 277 -5.02 20.38 19.15
CA THR A 277 -5.62 21.57 19.73
C THR A 277 -5.94 22.47 18.57
N THR A 278 -7.22 22.46 18.20
CA THR A 278 -7.86 23.23 17.12
C THR A 278 -7.43 22.82 15.69
N PRO A 279 -8.39 22.59 14.77
CA PRO A 279 -8.11 22.58 13.34
C PRO A 279 -7.40 23.89 12.95
N PRO A 280 -6.47 23.91 11.99
CA PRO A 280 -5.98 25.16 11.43
C PRO A 280 -7.17 25.97 10.91
N THR A 281 -7.52 27.04 11.60
CA THR A 281 -8.64 27.95 11.28
C THR A 281 -8.27 28.89 10.12
N THR A 282 -7.92 28.32 8.98
CA THR A 282 -7.99 29.00 7.69
C THR A 282 -8.39 27.97 6.64
N ASP A 283 -9.68 27.64 6.62
CA ASP A 283 -10.29 27.16 5.39
C ASP A 283 -10.09 28.27 4.34
N PRO A 284 -9.48 28.01 3.17
CA PRO A 284 -9.67 28.88 2.03
C PRO A 284 -11.18 28.96 1.78
N THR A 285 -11.74 30.18 1.78
CA THR A 285 -13.17 30.42 1.57
C THR A 285 -13.67 29.68 0.34
N ASP A 286 -14.48 28.65 0.58
CA ASP A 286 -15.19 27.89 -0.43
C ASP A 286 -16.31 28.76 -1.03
N PRO A 287 -16.39 28.96 -2.36
CA PRO A 287 -17.51 29.67 -2.95
C PRO A 287 -18.77 28.81 -2.90
N THR A 288 -19.65 29.15 -1.96
CA THR A 288 -21.11 28.96 -1.92
C THR A 288 -21.75 27.88 -2.82
N THR A 289 -22.25 26.83 -2.17
CA THR A 289 -23.49 26.06 -2.44
C THR A 289 -23.90 25.81 -3.91
N PRO A 290 -23.82 24.56 -4.41
CA PRO A 290 -24.52 24.18 -5.63
C PRO A 290 -26.01 23.90 -5.35
N PRO A 291 -26.91 24.15 -6.32
CA PRO A 291 -28.33 23.83 -6.17
C PRO A 291 -28.55 22.31 -6.25
N THR A 292 -29.40 21.81 -5.35
CA THR A 292 -29.96 20.46 -5.37
C THR A 292 -31.11 20.37 -6.36
N THR A 293 -30.91 19.67 -7.48
CA THR A 293 -31.98 18.99 -8.21
C THR A 293 -31.41 17.77 -8.92
N ASP A 294 -31.91 16.58 -8.58
CA ASP A 294 -31.71 15.36 -9.38
C ASP A 294 -32.24 15.58 -10.81
N PRO A 295 -31.46 15.31 -11.87
CA PRO A 295 -31.99 15.25 -13.22
C PRO A 295 -32.65 13.90 -13.45
N THR A 296 -33.90 13.95 -13.89
CA THR A 296 -34.63 12.85 -14.52
C THR A 296 -34.04 12.61 -15.91
N ASP A 297 -33.78 11.34 -16.28
CA ASP A 297 -33.25 10.93 -17.59
C ASP A 297 -34.04 11.57 -18.76
N PRO A 298 -33.41 12.42 -19.59
CA PRO A 298 -33.94 12.79 -20.89
C PRO A 298 -33.47 11.79 -21.97
N PRO A 299 -34.21 11.65 -23.08
CA PRO A 299 -33.83 10.74 -24.17
C PRO A 299 -32.55 11.24 -24.86
N ALA A 300 -31.71 10.30 -25.31
CA ALA A 300 -30.46 10.55 -26.04
C ALA A 300 -30.63 11.63 -27.12
N GLY A 301 -30.11 12.83 -26.85
CA GLY A 301 -30.06 13.94 -27.77
C GLY A 301 -28.74 13.98 -28.51
N ASP A 302 -28.75 14.70 -29.62
CA ASP A 302 -27.58 14.92 -30.46
C ASP A 302 -26.65 15.93 -29.77
N CYS A 303 -25.44 15.51 -29.37
CA CYS A 303 -24.42 16.35 -28.74
C CYS A 303 -23.80 17.42 -29.65
N GLY A 304 -24.45 17.72 -30.78
CA GLY A 304 -24.06 18.77 -31.70
C GLY A 304 -22.66 18.54 -32.26
N SER A 305 -21.81 19.57 -32.23
CA SER A 305 -20.45 19.54 -32.81
C SER A 305 -19.37 18.99 -31.87
N VAL A 306 -19.71 18.48 -30.69
CA VAL A 306 -18.72 17.95 -29.74
C VAL A 306 -18.34 16.51 -30.13
N PRO A 307 -17.07 16.22 -30.44
CA PRO A 307 -16.65 14.91 -30.92
C PRO A 307 -16.85 13.82 -29.85
N ALA A 308 -17.22 12.61 -30.27
CA ALA A 308 -17.33 11.47 -29.37
C ALA A 308 -15.99 11.12 -28.72
N TYR A 309 -16.01 10.68 -27.47
CA TYR A 309 -14.82 10.13 -26.80
C TYR A 309 -14.25 8.94 -27.57
N VAL A 310 -12.93 8.90 -27.75
CA VAL A 310 -12.22 7.82 -28.43
C VAL A 310 -11.09 7.32 -27.53
N ALA A 311 -11.21 6.08 -27.07
CA ALA A 311 -10.14 5.41 -26.33
C ALA A 311 -8.83 5.41 -27.14
N GLY A 312 -7.71 5.61 -26.46
CA GLY A 312 -6.37 5.75 -27.04
C GLY A 312 -6.01 7.17 -27.47
N THR A 313 -6.98 8.09 -27.53
CA THR A 313 -6.72 9.50 -27.83
C THR A 313 -6.21 10.23 -26.58
N VAL A 314 -5.22 11.10 -26.78
CA VAL A 314 -4.74 12.02 -25.74
C VAL A 314 -5.61 13.27 -25.74
N TYR A 315 -6.12 13.63 -24.56
CA TYR A 315 -6.88 14.85 -24.32
C TYR A 315 -6.12 15.75 -23.35
N ASN A 316 -6.04 17.05 -23.65
CA ASN A 316 -5.44 18.06 -22.78
C ASN A 316 -6.53 18.88 -22.08
N ALA A 317 -6.14 19.63 -21.04
CA ALA A 317 -7.01 20.55 -20.34
C ALA A 317 -7.82 21.43 -21.30
N GLY A 318 -9.14 21.40 -21.15
CA GLY A 318 -10.08 22.17 -21.96
C GLY A 318 -10.62 21.45 -23.20
N ASN A 319 -10.11 20.27 -23.57
CA ASN A 319 -10.72 19.47 -24.63
C ASN A 319 -12.10 18.95 -24.19
N GLU A 320 -13.04 18.94 -25.13
CA GLU A 320 -14.44 18.54 -24.89
C GLU A 320 -14.78 17.31 -25.73
N VAL A 321 -15.48 16.34 -25.12
CA VAL A 321 -15.95 15.12 -25.77
C VAL A 321 -17.39 14.82 -25.39
N SER A 322 -18.12 14.15 -26.26
CA SER A 322 -19.43 13.57 -25.96
C SER A 322 -19.29 12.10 -25.56
N TYR A 323 -19.99 11.70 -24.49
CA TYR A 323 -20.03 10.32 -24.02
C TYR A 323 -21.32 10.06 -23.23
N ASN A 324 -22.03 8.96 -23.51
CA ASN A 324 -23.27 8.57 -22.83
C ASN A 324 -24.33 9.68 -22.68
N GLY A 325 -24.52 10.49 -23.72
CA GLY A 325 -25.52 11.56 -23.72
C GLY A 325 -25.16 12.78 -22.87
N HIS A 326 -23.86 13.00 -22.64
CA HIS A 326 -23.34 14.13 -21.88
C HIS A 326 -22.10 14.71 -22.55
N THR A 327 -21.89 16.01 -22.39
CA THR A 327 -20.64 16.67 -22.78
C THR A 327 -19.69 16.69 -21.59
N TYR A 328 -18.45 16.28 -21.79
CA TYR A 328 -17.42 16.29 -20.77
C TYR A 328 -16.23 17.14 -21.18
N LYS A 329 -15.65 17.85 -20.21
CA LYS A 329 -14.45 18.67 -20.41
C LYS A 329 -13.29 18.11 -19.61
N ALA A 330 -12.17 17.86 -20.28
CA ALA A 330 -10.94 17.42 -19.64
C ALA A 330 -10.39 18.54 -18.74
N GLN A 331 -10.21 18.26 -17.46
CA GLN A 331 -9.67 19.21 -16.48
C GLN A 331 -8.14 19.30 -16.58
N TRP A 332 -7.48 18.19 -16.95
CA TRP A 332 -6.04 18.09 -17.20
C TRP A 332 -5.74 17.03 -18.27
N TRP A 333 -4.46 16.74 -18.51
CA TRP A 333 -4.02 15.74 -19.48
C TRP A 333 -4.57 14.35 -19.13
N THR A 334 -5.05 13.61 -20.12
CA THR A 334 -5.51 12.22 -19.95
C THR A 334 -5.38 11.40 -21.24
N GLN A 335 -5.31 10.08 -21.08
CA GLN A 335 -5.47 9.09 -22.14
C GLN A 335 -6.14 7.85 -21.54
N ASN A 336 -7.12 7.26 -22.23
CA ASN A 336 -7.85 6.05 -21.79
C ASN A 336 -8.69 6.15 -20.50
N GLU A 337 -8.89 7.34 -19.94
CA GLU A 337 -9.88 7.51 -18.87
C GLU A 337 -11.25 7.80 -19.46
N THR A 338 -12.23 6.97 -19.13
CA THR A 338 -13.60 7.07 -19.64
C THR A 338 -14.35 8.21 -18.95
N PRO A 339 -14.99 9.15 -19.67
CA PRO A 339 -15.82 10.19 -19.06
C PRO A 339 -16.94 9.64 -18.17
N GLY A 340 -17.18 10.30 -17.03
CA GLY A 340 -18.21 9.90 -16.05
C GLY A 340 -17.81 8.78 -15.09
N SER A 341 -16.59 8.22 -15.18
CA SER A 341 -16.15 7.11 -14.30
C SER A 341 -15.70 7.53 -12.89
N THR A 342 -15.33 8.79 -12.69
CA THR A 342 -14.63 9.27 -11.48
C THR A 342 -15.33 10.45 -10.77
N GLY A 343 -16.55 10.81 -11.18
CA GLY A 343 -17.34 11.90 -10.60
C GLY A 343 -16.71 13.29 -10.78
N ASP A 344 -17.18 14.28 -10.02
CA ASP A 344 -16.77 15.70 -10.16
C ASP A 344 -15.28 15.97 -9.90
N TRP A 345 -14.60 15.04 -9.24
CA TRP A 345 -13.18 15.10 -8.90
C TRP A 345 -12.28 14.42 -9.95
N GLY A 346 -12.90 13.82 -10.97
CA GLY A 346 -12.22 13.09 -12.03
C GLY A 346 -11.59 13.98 -13.10
N VAL A 347 -10.85 13.37 -14.02
CA VAL A 347 -10.31 14.04 -15.22
C VAL A 347 -11.39 14.75 -16.03
N TRP A 348 -12.60 14.18 -16.08
CA TRP A 348 -13.69 14.67 -16.92
C TRP A 348 -14.73 15.38 -16.08
N LYS A 349 -14.88 16.69 -16.30
CA LYS A 349 -15.96 17.48 -15.72
C LYS A 349 -17.19 17.42 -16.60
N ASP A 350 -18.29 16.89 -16.08
CA ASP A 350 -19.59 16.90 -16.76
C ASP A 350 -20.05 18.35 -17.01
N GLN A 351 -20.40 18.66 -18.26
CA GLN A 351 -20.93 19.95 -18.70
C GLN A 351 -22.46 19.91 -18.86
N GLY A 352 -23.07 18.76 -18.59
CA GLY A 352 -24.50 18.52 -18.67
C GLY A 352 -24.89 17.60 -19.83
N ALA A 353 -26.16 17.20 -19.79
CA ALA A 353 -26.76 16.34 -20.78
C ALA A 353 -26.73 16.97 -22.18
N CYS A 354 -26.47 16.12 -23.16
CA CYS A 354 -26.66 16.33 -24.57
C CYS A 354 -27.19 15.01 -25.16
#